data_AF-A0A9Q9IBL5-F1
#
_entry.id   AF-A0A9Q9IBL5-F1
#
_cell.length_a   1.000
_cell.length_b   1.000
_cell.length_c   1.000
_cell.angle_alpha   90.00
_cell.angle_beta   90.00
_cell.angle_gamma   90.00
#
_symmetry.space_group_name_H-M   'P 1'
#
loop_
_entity.id
_entity.type
_entity.pdbx_description
1 polymer ?
#
loop_
_entity_poly.entity_id
_entity_poly.type
_entity_poly.pdbx_seq_one_letter_code
_entity_poly.pdbx_strand_id
1 'polypeptide(L)'
;MDSVFDAAMLWPVRLVLPDRAGWSLWGGNADDGHDFLLPAGRRYAVFDTVEQLCDHVRRDGGDHVLSRTPGWEALRHGLRQGAPPRASDAYGYRFDRFAQWTPAMRDGWVVDCIDLVWDLGSQFDDEVLNGLSRRGGALRQLYDSLWGEVSGEEHTVKAERVAKAAKRAVTRLAALARWNPGTVR
;
A
#
# COMPACT_ATOMS: atom_id res chain seq x y z
N MET A 1 24.32 5.46 -5.24
CA MET A 1 23.61 5.44 -6.52
C MET A 1 22.18 5.13 -6.15
N ASP A 2 21.33 6.14 -6.22
CA ASP A 2 19.92 6.03 -5.85
C ASP A 2 19.27 5.00 -6.77
N SER A 3 18.35 4.20 -6.24
CA SER A 3 17.73 3.15 -7.04
C SER A 3 16.90 3.79 -8.16
N VAL A 4 16.69 3.07 -9.27
CA VAL A 4 15.78 3.54 -10.35
C VAL A 4 14.37 3.80 -9.81
N PHE A 5 14.00 3.14 -8.71
CA PHE A 5 12.74 3.31 -7.99
C PHE A 5 12.67 4.66 -7.26
N ASP A 6 13.74 5.07 -6.58
CA ASP A 6 13.80 6.36 -5.88
C ASP A 6 13.71 7.54 -6.83
N ALA A 7 14.47 7.49 -7.93
CA ALA A 7 14.42 8.51 -8.98
C ALA A 7 13.04 8.60 -9.64
N ALA A 8 12.29 7.50 -9.65
CA ALA A 8 10.94 7.43 -10.20
C ALA A 8 9.83 7.75 -9.18
N MET A 9 10.16 7.88 -7.89
CA MET A 9 9.19 7.97 -6.79
C MET A 9 8.15 6.84 -6.82
N LEU A 10 8.63 5.63 -7.14
CA LEU A 10 7.83 4.42 -7.28
C LEU A 10 8.60 3.29 -6.64
N TRP A 11 8.08 2.71 -5.57
CA TRP A 11 8.83 1.74 -4.77
C TRP A 11 8.16 0.36 -4.83
N PRO A 12 8.94 -0.72 -4.96
CA PRO A 12 8.42 -2.05 -4.75
C PRO A 12 8.06 -2.20 -3.28
N VAL A 13 6.82 -2.61 -3.00
CA VAL A 13 6.34 -2.80 -1.63
C VAL A 13 5.93 -4.23 -1.40
N ARG A 14 6.31 -4.75 -0.23
CA ARG A 14 5.90 -6.08 0.22
C ARG A 14 4.62 -5.98 1.03
N LEU A 15 3.58 -6.66 0.57
CA LEU A 15 2.30 -6.74 1.25
C LEU A 15 2.23 -8.08 1.98
N VAL A 16 2.15 -8.07 3.30
CA VAL A 16 2.03 -9.28 4.14
C VAL A 16 0.60 -9.36 4.67
N LEU A 17 -0.27 -10.09 3.98
CA LEU A 17 -1.64 -10.37 4.41
C LEU A 17 -1.65 -11.63 5.32
N PRO A 18 -2.73 -11.88 6.09
CA PRO A 18 -2.78 -13.01 7.01
C PRO A 18 -2.45 -14.38 6.38
N ASP A 19 -2.91 -14.64 5.16
CA ASP A 19 -2.79 -15.96 4.52
C ASP A 19 -1.76 -16.02 3.39
N ARG A 20 -1.24 -14.86 2.94
CA ARG A 20 -0.30 -14.79 1.81
C ARG A 20 0.49 -13.49 1.84
N ALA A 21 1.72 -13.53 1.33
CA ALA A 21 2.52 -12.33 1.10
C ALA A 21 2.88 -12.21 -0.38
N GLY A 22 3.07 -10.98 -0.84
CA GLY A 22 3.47 -10.69 -2.21
C GLY A 22 3.99 -9.28 -2.38
N TRP A 23 4.16 -8.89 -3.63
CA TRP A 23 4.82 -7.67 -4.05
C TRP A 23 3.91 -6.84 -4.95
N SER A 24 3.89 -5.54 -4.74
CA SER A 24 3.23 -4.57 -5.61
C SER A 24 4.14 -3.35 -5.80
N LEU A 25 3.71 -2.38 -6.60
CA LEU A 25 4.39 -1.09 -6.71
C LEU A 25 3.52 -0.05 -6.01
N TRP A 26 4.12 0.84 -5.22
CA TRP A 26 3.46 1.94 -4.54
C TRP A 26 4.18 3.24 -4.85
N GLY A 27 3.44 4.34 -4.87
CA GLY A 27 4.00 5.69 -5.02
C GLY A 27 3.24 6.47 -6.07
N GLY A 28 3.98 7.34 -6.76
CA GLY A 28 3.44 8.18 -7.82
C GLY A 28 2.88 9.52 -7.36
N ASN A 29 2.76 9.74 -6.04
CA ASN A 29 2.44 11.00 -5.35
C ASN A 29 1.86 12.05 -6.29
N ALA A 30 0.63 11.80 -6.74
CA ALA A 30 0.01 12.69 -7.72
C ALA A 30 -0.26 14.04 -7.05
N ASP A 31 -0.55 15.07 -7.84
CA ASP A 31 -0.77 16.44 -7.36
C ASP A 31 -1.85 16.58 -6.26
N ASP A 32 -2.64 15.53 -6.00
CA ASP A 32 -3.64 15.44 -4.94
C ASP A 32 -3.12 14.89 -3.60
N GLY A 33 -1.83 14.54 -3.51
CA GLY A 33 -1.19 14.03 -2.30
C GLY A 33 -1.51 12.57 -1.97
N HIS A 34 -1.99 11.81 -2.96
CA HIS A 34 -2.22 10.36 -2.82
C HIS A 34 -1.16 9.54 -3.55
N ASP A 35 -0.76 8.45 -2.91
CA ASP A 35 0.02 7.40 -3.56
C ASP A 35 -0.89 6.28 -4.04
N PHE A 36 -0.48 5.57 -5.09
CA PHE A 36 -1.28 4.53 -5.71
C PHE A 36 -0.54 3.20 -5.70
N LEU A 37 -1.29 2.11 -5.46
CA LEU A 37 -0.78 0.78 -5.81
C LEU A 37 -0.91 0.53 -7.31
N LEU A 38 -0.05 -0.33 -7.85
CA LEU A 38 -0.12 -0.78 -9.23
C LEU A 38 -1.51 -1.35 -9.55
N PRO A 39 -2.30 -0.70 -10.42
CA PRO A 39 -3.67 -1.13 -10.70
C PRO A 39 -3.71 -2.31 -11.67
N ALA A 40 -4.76 -3.12 -11.57
CA ALA A 40 -5.10 -4.22 -12.44
C ALA A 40 -6.62 -4.26 -12.67
N GLY A 41 -7.14 -3.24 -13.37
CA GLY A 41 -8.56 -2.97 -13.49
C GLY A 41 -9.11 -2.35 -12.21
N ARG A 42 -10.18 -2.92 -11.64
CA ARG A 42 -10.81 -2.46 -10.38
C ARG A 42 -10.15 -3.04 -9.11
N ARG A 43 -8.89 -3.44 -9.21
CA ARG A 43 -8.11 -4.16 -8.20
C ARG A 43 -6.67 -3.69 -8.29
N TYR A 44 -5.86 -3.96 -7.28
CA TYR A 44 -4.41 -3.77 -7.37
C TYR A 44 -3.69 -5.09 -7.69
N ALA A 45 -2.60 -5.02 -8.44
CA ALA A 45 -1.78 -6.17 -8.78
C ALA A 45 -0.90 -6.58 -7.60
N VAL A 46 -0.81 -7.89 -7.36
CA VAL A 46 0.15 -8.48 -6.42
C VAL A 46 0.86 -9.66 -7.10
N PHE A 47 2.19 -9.72 -6.93
CA PHE A 47 3.06 -10.74 -7.51
C PHE A 47 3.73 -11.56 -6.40
N ASP A 48 4.11 -12.81 -6.68
CA ASP A 48 4.73 -13.66 -5.66
C ASP A 48 6.18 -13.26 -5.39
N THR A 49 6.87 -12.72 -6.39
CA THR A 49 8.25 -12.25 -6.26
C THR A 49 8.43 -10.85 -6.82
N VAL A 50 9.49 -10.17 -6.37
CA VAL A 50 9.83 -8.83 -6.87
C VAL A 50 10.27 -8.88 -8.34
N GLU A 51 10.88 -9.98 -8.78
CA GLU A 51 11.25 -10.21 -10.18
C GLU A 51 10.01 -10.26 -11.08
N GLN A 52 8.94 -10.92 -10.64
CA GLN A 52 7.67 -10.96 -11.37
C GLN A 52 7.03 -9.58 -11.49
N LEU A 53 7.07 -8.78 -10.42
CA LEU A 53 6.62 -7.39 -10.44
C LEU A 53 7.44 -6.56 -11.44
N CYS A 54 8.76 -6.62 -11.38
CA CYS A 54 9.63 -5.89 -12.29
C CYS A 54 9.44 -6.32 -13.75
N ASP A 55 9.26 -7.62 -13.98
CA ASP A 55 8.94 -8.16 -15.31
C ASP A 55 7.62 -7.62 -15.84
N HIS A 56 6.62 -7.47 -14.98
CA HIS A 56 5.35 -6.87 -15.32
C HIS A 56 5.53 -5.40 -15.69
N VAL A 57 6.11 -4.57 -14.82
CA VAL A 57 6.33 -3.13 -15.07
C VAL A 57 7.13 -2.90 -16.36
N ARG A 58 8.18 -3.70 -16.58
CA ARG A 58 9.01 -3.64 -17.80
C ARG A 58 8.20 -3.81 -19.09
N ARG A 59 7.21 -4.71 -19.07
CA ARG A 59 6.38 -5.08 -20.23
C ARG A 59 5.07 -4.31 -20.30
N ASP A 60 4.63 -3.72 -19.19
CA ASP A 60 3.35 -3.05 -19.11
C ASP A 60 3.27 -1.93 -20.14
N GLY A 61 2.22 -1.93 -20.94
CA GLY A 61 1.90 -0.87 -21.91
C GLY A 61 0.50 -0.32 -21.68
N GLY A 62 -0.04 -0.53 -20.48
CA GLY A 62 -1.37 -0.07 -20.11
C GLY A 62 -1.44 1.44 -19.93
N ASP A 63 -2.66 1.96 -19.93
CA ASP A 63 -2.96 3.32 -19.50
C ASP A 63 -3.61 3.26 -18.11
N HIS A 64 -2.91 3.74 -17.10
CA HIS A 64 -3.37 3.78 -15.72
C HIS A 64 -2.70 4.91 -14.92
N VAL A 65 -3.16 5.16 -13.69
CA VAL A 65 -2.68 6.31 -12.88
C VAL A 65 -1.15 6.33 -12.74
N LEU A 66 -0.53 5.21 -12.38
CA LEU A 66 0.92 5.13 -12.26
C LEU A 66 1.66 5.30 -13.59
N SER A 67 1.04 4.99 -14.75
CA SER A 67 1.72 5.11 -16.05
C SER A 67 1.84 6.55 -16.53
N ARG A 68 1.14 7.46 -15.86
CA ARG A 68 1.11 8.89 -16.14
C ARG A 68 2.02 9.70 -15.22
N THR A 69 2.66 9.07 -14.25
CA THR A 69 3.58 9.75 -13.33
C THR A 69 4.91 10.06 -14.04
N PRO A 70 5.59 11.17 -13.72
CA PRO A 70 6.83 11.56 -14.41
C PRO A 70 7.94 10.49 -14.37
N GLY A 71 7.99 9.69 -13.31
CA GLY A 71 9.00 8.65 -13.11
C GLY A 71 8.75 7.33 -13.85
N TRP A 72 7.54 7.09 -14.37
CA TRP A 72 7.15 5.77 -14.88
C TRP A 72 8.00 5.28 -16.06
N GLU A 73 8.17 6.12 -17.09
CA GLU A 73 8.97 5.73 -18.27
C GLU A 73 10.45 5.55 -17.94
N ALA A 74 10.99 6.37 -17.01
CA ALA A 74 12.35 6.21 -16.53
C ALA A 74 12.53 4.88 -15.77
N LEU A 75 11.57 4.52 -14.91
CA LEU A 75 11.54 3.23 -14.23
C LEU A 75 11.53 2.07 -15.23
N ARG A 76 10.62 2.10 -16.19
CA ARG A 76 10.53 1.07 -17.24
C ARG A 76 11.82 0.95 -18.04
N HIS A 77 12.42 2.08 -18.40
CA HIS A 77 13.69 2.10 -19.12
C HIS A 77 14.81 1.47 -18.29
N GLY A 78 14.99 1.88 -17.03
CA GLY A 78 16.04 1.33 -16.17
C GLY A 78 15.87 -0.16 -15.91
N LEU A 79 14.64 -0.65 -15.73
CA LEU A 79 14.35 -2.09 -15.62
C LEU A 79 14.71 -2.87 -16.90
N ARG A 80 14.57 -2.27 -18.10
CA ARG A 80 15.02 -2.89 -19.36
C ARG A 80 16.53 -2.97 -19.47
N GLN A 81 17.25 -2.02 -18.88
CA GLN A 81 18.72 -2.02 -18.82
C GLN A 81 19.29 -2.97 -17.76
N GLY A 82 18.43 -3.74 -17.08
CA GLY A 82 18.87 -4.73 -16.09
C GLY A 82 19.16 -4.15 -14.71
N ALA A 83 18.60 -2.99 -14.37
CA ALA A 83 18.64 -2.48 -12.99
C ALA A 83 18.08 -3.56 -12.04
N PRO A 84 18.89 -4.08 -11.10
CA PRO A 84 18.46 -5.21 -10.29
C PRO A 84 17.33 -4.81 -9.36
N PRO A 85 16.27 -5.63 -9.21
CA PRO A 85 15.32 -5.43 -8.13
C PRO A 85 16.05 -5.64 -6.81
N ARG A 86 16.14 -4.60 -5.99
CA ARG A 86 16.73 -4.73 -4.66
C ARG A 86 15.60 -4.85 -3.65
N ALA A 87 15.40 -6.06 -3.14
CA ALA A 87 14.48 -6.31 -2.05
C ALA A 87 14.86 -5.55 -0.76
N SER A 88 16.12 -5.10 -0.64
CA SER A 88 16.59 -4.23 0.44
C SER A 88 15.95 -2.84 0.41
N ASP A 89 15.44 -2.43 -0.76
CA ASP A 89 14.87 -1.10 -0.98
C ASP A 89 13.35 -1.13 -0.77
N ALA A 90 12.81 -2.28 -0.35
CA ALA A 90 11.39 -2.52 -0.26
C ALA A 90 10.83 -2.22 1.13
N TYR A 91 9.85 -1.32 1.15
CA TYR A 91 9.02 -1.10 2.32
C TYR A 91 7.99 -2.23 2.47
N GLY A 92 7.68 -2.63 3.71
CA GLY A 92 6.83 -3.79 4.01
C GLY A 92 5.62 -3.46 4.86
N TYR A 93 4.41 -3.62 4.31
CA TYR A 93 3.15 -3.46 5.04
C TYR A 93 2.73 -4.77 5.71
N ARG A 94 2.69 -4.75 7.05
CA ARG A 94 2.42 -5.92 7.92
C ARG A 94 0.94 -6.04 8.29
N PHE A 95 0.09 -6.28 7.29
CA PHE A 95 -1.35 -6.44 7.50
C PHE A 95 -1.73 -7.70 8.29
N ASP A 96 -0.88 -8.73 8.28
CA ASP A 96 -0.94 -9.89 9.17
C ASP A 96 -1.00 -9.48 10.65
N ARG A 97 -0.15 -8.54 11.04
CA ARG A 97 -0.09 -8.00 12.39
C ARG A 97 -1.14 -6.92 12.62
N PHE A 98 -1.38 -6.07 11.63
CA PHE A 98 -2.39 -5.01 11.73
C PHE A 98 -3.80 -5.56 11.98
N ALA A 99 -4.17 -6.69 11.36
CA ALA A 99 -5.45 -7.37 11.63
C ALA A 99 -5.61 -7.80 13.10
N GLN A 100 -4.52 -7.90 13.85
CA GLN A 100 -4.48 -8.25 15.26
C GLN A 100 -4.10 -7.06 16.13
N TRP A 101 -4.35 -5.83 15.65
CA TRP A 101 -3.97 -4.61 16.35
C TRP A 101 -4.43 -4.62 17.81
N THR A 102 -3.54 -4.17 18.70
CA THR A 102 -3.82 -3.93 20.12
C THR A 102 -3.30 -2.54 20.51
N PRO A 103 -3.79 -1.94 21.61
CA PRO A 103 -3.32 -0.62 22.07
C PRO A 103 -1.81 -0.53 22.38
N ALA A 104 -1.14 -1.67 22.56
CA ALA A 104 0.31 -1.73 22.76
C ALA A 104 1.10 -1.56 21.45
N MET A 105 0.47 -1.74 20.28
CA MET A 105 1.10 -1.56 18.97
C MET A 105 1.04 -0.09 18.56
N ARG A 106 2.13 0.65 18.83
CA ARG A 106 2.24 2.09 18.57
C ARG A 106 3.37 2.46 17.59
N ASP A 107 3.94 1.47 16.94
CA ASP A 107 5.07 1.67 16.04
C ASP A 107 4.63 2.34 14.73
N GLY A 108 5.56 3.01 14.05
CA GLY A 108 5.31 3.70 12.77
C GLY A 108 4.68 2.81 11.69
N TRP A 109 5.00 1.51 11.64
CA TRP A 109 4.40 0.59 10.65
C TRP A 109 2.87 0.49 10.74
N VAL A 110 2.27 0.80 11.90
CA VAL A 110 0.81 0.85 12.07
C VAL A 110 0.22 2.03 11.29
N VAL A 111 0.88 3.18 11.35
CA VAL A 111 0.52 4.38 10.59
C VAL A 111 0.60 4.07 9.10
N ASP A 112 1.70 3.48 8.65
CA ASP A 112 1.90 3.13 7.24
C ASP A 112 0.78 2.20 6.72
N CYS A 113 0.30 1.26 7.55
CA CYS A 113 -0.85 0.43 7.20
C CYS A 113 -2.15 1.22 7.09
N ILE A 114 -2.35 2.26 7.90
CA ILE A 114 -3.54 3.13 7.84
C ILE A 114 -3.49 4.00 6.58
N ASP A 115 -2.32 4.56 6.25
CA ASP A 115 -2.12 5.39 5.07
C ASP A 115 -2.40 4.59 3.80
N LEU A 116 -1.87 3.37 3.69
CA LEU A 116 -2.18 2.51 2.55
C LEU A 116 -3.67 2.12 2.48
N VAL A 117 -4.36 2.02 3.61
CA VAL A 117 -5.83 1.81 3.63
C VAL A 117 -6.57 3.04 3.09
N TRP A 118 -6.10 4.25 3.41
CA TRP A 118 -6.65 5.48 2.83
C TRP A 118 -6.38 5.53 1.33
N ASP A 119 -5.13 5.40 0.89
CA ASP A 119 -4.72 5.41 -0.52
C ASP A 119 -5.61 4.48 -1.37
N LEU A 120 -5.82 3.25 -0.90
CA LEU A 120 -6.64 2.27 -1.62
C LEU A 120 -8.14 2.59 -1.58
N GLY A 121 -8.63 3.20 -0.51
CA GLY A 121 -9.99 3.71 -0.44
C GLY A 121 -10.23 4.80 -1.49
N SER A 122 -9.28 5.72 -1.64
CA SER A 122 -9.33 6.79 -2.64
C SER A 122 -9.21 6.23 -4.06
N GLN A 123 -8.15 5.43 -4.31
CA GLN A 123 -7.82 4.87 -5.62
C GLN A 123 -8.96 4.03 -6.22
N PHE A 124 -9.68 3.26 -5.41
CA PHE A 124 -10.72 2.33 -5.87
C PHE A 124 -12.15 2.76 -5.52
N ASP A 125 -12.32 3.99 -5.00
CA ASP A 125 -13.61 4.50 -4.48
C ASP A 125 -14.31 3.49 -3.54
N ASP A 126 -13.52 2.94 -2.60
CA ASP A 126 -14.00 1.88 -1.73
C ASP A 126 -14.70 2.45 -0.49
N GLU A 127 -16.04 2.44 -0.49
CA GLU A 127 -16.84 2.97 0.62
C GLU A 127 -16.46 2.39 2.00
N VAL A 128 -16.02 1.13 2.04
CA VAL A 128 -15.63 0.50 3.31
C VAL A 128 -14.31 1.09 3.80
N LEU A 129 -13.28 1.14 2.95
CA LEU A 129 -11.99 1.72 3.34
C LEU A 129 -12.13 3.22 3.63
N ASN A 130 -12.82 3.97 2.76
CA ASN A 130 -13.12 5.39 2.93
C ASN A 130 -13.88 5.66 4.23
N GLY A 131 -14.87 4.84 4.57
CA GLY A 131 -15.62 4.96 5.82
C GLY A 131 -14.77 4.75 7.08
N LEU A 132 -13.70 3.95 6.99
CA LEU A 132 -12.78 3.67 8.10
C LEU A 132 -11.72 4.77 8.28
N SER A 133 -11.29 5.41 7.18
CA SER A 133 -10.21 6.40 7.13
C SER A 133 -10.66 7.86 7.02
N ARG A 134 -11.94 8.15 6.76
CA ARG A 134 -12.48 9.51 6.80
C ARG A 134 -12.52 10.07 8.23
N ARG A 135 -12.73 11.38 8.36
CA ARG A 135 -12.92 12.06 9.66
C ARG A 135 -13.97 11.34 10.53
N GLY A 136 -13.58 11.00 11.77
CA GLY A 136 -14.40 10.24 12.72
C GLY A 136 -14.45 8.71 12.50
N GLY A 137 -13.83 8.22 11.42
CA GLY A 137 -13.54 6.82 11.18
C GLY A 137 -12.54 6.27 12.20
N ALA A 138 -12.66 4.98 12.53
CA ALA A 138 -11.87 4.40 13.61
C ALA A 138 -10.36 4.32 13.28
N LEU A 139 -9.99 4.16 12.01
CA LEU A 139 -8.59 4.17 11.60
C LEU A 139 -8.03 5.59 11.57
N ARG A 140 -8.84 6.57 11.16
CA ARG A 140 -8.45 7.98 11.24
C ARG A 140 -8.18 8.43 12.67
N GLN A 141 -9.08 8.10 13.59
CA GLN A 141 -8.89 8.45 15.00
C GLN A 141 -7.67 7.73 15.61
N LEU A 142 -7.36 6.51 15.16
CA LEU A 142 -6.12 5.84 15.55
C LEU A 142 -4.90 6.60 15.01
N TYR A 143 -4.90 6.99 13.74
CA TYR A 143 -3.83 7.78 13.13
C TYR A 143 -3.57 9.08 13.91
N ASP A 144 -4.62 9.88 14.13
CA ASP A 144 -4.53 11.17 14.84
C ASP A 144 -3.97 10.96 16.28
N SER A 145 -4.34 9.84 16.93
CA SER A 145 -3.84 9.48 18.26
C SER A 145 -2.38 9.03 18.26
N LEU A 146 -1.88 8.40 17.20
CA LEU A 146 -0.49 7.94 17.12
C LEU A 146 0.47 9.09 16.83
N TRP A 147 0.04 10.09 16.06
CA TRP A 147 0.84 11.27 15.73
C TRP A 147 0.82 12.38 16.79
N GLY A 148 0.01 12.23 17.85
CA GLY A 148 -0.10 13.25 18.89
C GLY A 148 -0.76 14.54 18.41
N GLU A 149 -1.46 14.50 17.27
CA GLU A 149 -2.25 15.62 16.73
C GLU A 149 -3.47 15.96 17.60
N VAL A 150 -3.72 15.15 18.62
CA VAL A 150 -4.77 15.37 19.61
C VAL A 150 -4.15 15.24 21.01
N SER A 151 -4.12 16.34 21.76
CA SER A 151 -3.69 16.37 23.16
C SER A 151 -4.90 16.29 24.10
N GLY A 152 -4.87 15.36 25.06
CA GLY A 152 -5.77 15.34 26.22
C GLY A 152 -7.16 14.76 25.95
N GLU A 153 -7.49 13.68 26.67
CA GLU A 153 -8.82 13.09 26.96
C GLU A 153 -9.90 12.89 25.86
N GLU A 154 -9.84 13.53 24.69
CA GLU A 154 -11.01 13.68 23.81
C GLU A 154 -11.33 12.48 22.91
N HIS A 155 -10.41 11.54 22.69
CA HIS A 155 -10.76 10.31 21.98
C HIS A 155 -10.00 9.10 22.52
N THR A 156 -10.49 8.52 23.62
CA THR A 156 -10.32 7.08 23.82
C THR A 156 -11.14 6.37 22.74
N VAL A 157 -10.58 6.20 21.54
CA VAL A 157 -11.16 5.28 20.57
C VAL A 157 -11.18 3.93 21.24
N LYS A 158 -12.38 3.37 21.42
CA LYS A 158 -12.52 2.05 22.05
C LYS A 158 -11.65 1.07 21.28
N ALA A 159 -10.68 0.45 21.96
CA ALA A 159 -9.71 -0.45 21.35
C ALA A 159 -10.38 -1.54 20.50
N GLU A 160 -11.53 -2.04 20.96
CA GLU A 160 -12.36 -3.00 20.23
C GLU A 160 -12.86 -2.48 18.87
N ARG A 161 -13.22 -1.20 18.79
CA ARG A 161 -13.66 -0.55 17.55
C ARG A 161 -12.50 -0.47 16.55
N VAL A 162 -11.30 -0.12 17.02
CA VAL A 162 -10.09 -0.07 16.19
C VAL A 162 -9.70 -1.47 15.73
N ALA A 163 -9.68 -2.46 16.62
CA ALA A 163 -9.37 -3.85 16.27
C ALA A 163 -10.36 -4.40 15.23
N LYS A 164 -11.66 -4.10 15.37
CA LYS A 164 -12.67 -4.47 14.37
C LYS A 164 -12.47 -3.74 13.04
N ALA A 165 -12.11 -2.46 13.08
CA ALA A 165 -11.81 -1.66 11.89
C ALA A 165 -10.59 -2.19 11.14
N ALA A 166 -9.50 -2.51 11.84
CA ALA A 166 -8.28 -3.07 11.26
C ALA A 166 -8.56 -4.43 10.57
N LYS A 167 -9.28 -5.35 11.24
CA LYS A 167 -9.71 -6.62 10.64
C LYS A 167 -10.54 -6.41 9.37
N ARG A 168 -11.49 -5.47 9.41
CA ARG A 168 -12.36 -5.16 8.27
C ARG A 168 -11.57 -4.57 7.10
N ALA A 169 -10.63 -3.66 7.38
CA ALA A 169 -9.74 -3.10 6.37
C ALA A 169 -8.89 -4.19 5.71
N VAL A 170 -8.23 -5.05 6.49
CA VAL A 170 -7.41 -6.17 5.96
C VAL A 170 -8.24 -7.15 5.13
N THR A 171 -9.46 -7.47 5.56
CA THR A 171 -10.39 -8.31 4.78
C THR A 171 -10.71 -7.66 3.42
N ARG A 172 -10.94 -6.35 3.41
CA ARG A 172 -11.28 -5.63 2.18
C ARG A 172 -10.08 -5.46 1.25
N LEU A 173 -8.90 -5.17 1.79
CA LEU A 173 -7.63 -5.15 1.07
C LEU A 173 -7.40 -6.49 0.35
N ALA A 174 -7.50 -7.60 1.08
CA ALA A 174 -7.35 -8.94 0.50
C ALA A 174 -8.34 -9.20 -0.65
N ALA A 175 -9.57 -8.67 -0.59
CA ALA A 175 -10.56 -8.79 -1.67
C ALA A 175 -10.28 -7.89 -2.88
N LEU A 176 -9.57 -6.77 -2.68
CA LEU A 176 -9.12 -5.86 -3.75
C LEU A 176 -7.81 -6.33 -4.40
N ALA A 177 -7.08 -7.26 -3.78
CA ALA A 177 -5.88 -7.84 -4.37
C ALA A 177 -6.20 -8.73 -5.57
N ARG A 178 -5.51 -8.51 -6.69
CA ARG A 178 -5.43 -9.43 -7.81
C ARG A 178 -4.05 -10.09 -7.81
N TRP A 179 -4.00 -11.31 -7.31
CA TRP A 179 -2.81 -12.16 -7.34
C TRP A 179 -2.53 -12.62 -8.77
N ASN A 180 -1.35 -12.28 -9.27
CA ASN A 180 -0.86 -12.73 -10.57
C ASN A 180 0.21 -13.80 -10.31
N PRO A 181 -0.16 -15.10 -10.36
CA PRO A 181 0.83 -16.16 -10.28
C PRO A 181 1.71 -16.01 -11.53
N GLY A 182 3.01 -15.75 -11.34
CA GLY A 182 3.92 -15.75 -12.48
C GLY A 182 3.87 -17.12 -13.16
N THR A 183 3.76 -17.14 -14.49
CA THR A 183 4.14 -18.35 -15.24
C THR A 183 5.65 -18.49 -15.08
N VAL A 184 6.08 -19.39 -14.19
CA VAL A 184 7.46 -19.90 -14.22
C VAL A 184 7.61 -20.55 -15.60
N ARG A 185 8.33 -19.89 -16.49
CA ARG A 185 8.74 -20.46 -17.78
C ARG A 185 10.14 -21.02 -17.65
#